data_AF-A0A3M2TC40-F1
#
_entry.id   AF-A0A3M2TC40-F1
#
_cell.length_a   1.000
_cell.length_b   1.000
_cell.length_c   1.000
_cell.angle_alpha   90.00
_cell.angle_beta   90.00
_cell.angle_gamma   90.00
#
_symmetry.space_group_name_H-M   'P 1'
#
loop_
_entity.id
_entity.type
_entity.pdbx_description
1 polymer ?
#
loop_
_entity_poly.entity_id
_entity_poly.type
_entity_poly.pdbx_seq_one_letter_code
_entity_poly.pdbx_strand_id
1 'polypeptide(L)'
;MVRPPGKRVNKAVSRIVPPILLGAVIYGSYVVTKQLCINYLFYPSPRYSRSPYLGAGVAILVIYYLLLIIVITTYLRLFYNVVWDPGYLPRGTPCLQDQESTHHSKSNRRKRHKGKGGRKGSTRAEKGDPLEPDLERGLEYDIGGKAFPLDASGLESFYTKDVFVCQPDGRPPYCSSCCQFKTDRTHHCREVERCVRKMDHYCPW
;
A
#
# COMPACT_ATOMS: atom_id res chain seq x y z
N MET A 1 2.40 -18.00 -14.06
CA MET A 1 3.90 -17.91 -14.13
C MET A 1 4.49 -18.20 -12.75
N VAL A 2 5.77 -18.58 -12.65
CA VAL A 2 6.49 -18.54 -11.35
C VAL A 2 6.86 -17.08 -11.07
N ARG A 3 6.51 -16.55 -9.90
CA ARG A 3 6.89 -15.19 -9.51
C ARG A 3 8.41 -15.16 -9.23
N PRO A 4 9.19 -14.21 -9.78
CA PRO A 4 10.62 -14.13 -9.49
C PRO A 4 10.86 -13.89 -7.99
N PRO A 5 11.88 -14.52 -7.39
CA PRO A 5 11.99 -14.63 -5.92
C PRO A 5 12.05 -13.27 -5.21
N GLY A 6 12.74 -12.29 -5.78
CA GLY A 6 12.90 -10.95 -5.20
C GLY A 6 11.57 -10.26 -4.84
N LYS A 7 10.49 -10.44 -5.61
CA LYS A 7 9.20 -9.82 -5.30
C LYS A 7 8.53 -10.39 -4.04
N ARG A 8 8.69 -11.71 -3.82
CA ARG A 8 8.24 -12.36 -2.58
C ARG A 8 9.08 -11.92 -1.38
N VAL A 9 10.38 -11.72 -1.59
CA VAL A 9 11.28 -11.15 -0.57
C VAL A 9 10.85 -9.73 -0.23
N ASN A 10 10.65 -8.85 -1.21
CA ASN A 10 10.28 -7.45 -0.99
C ASN A 10 8.99 -7.34 -0.16
N LYS A 11 7.90 -8.02 -0.56
CA LYS A 11 6.64 -8.04 0.22
C LYS A 11 6.78 -8.70 1.62
N ALA A 12 7.81 -9.50 1.87
CA ALA A 12 8.13 -9.97 3.22
C ALA A 12 8.94 -8.93 4.02
N VAL A 13 9.93 -8.27 3.41
CA VAL A 13 10.73 -7.20 4.00
C VAL A 13 9.83 -6.07 4.52
N SER A 14 8.90 -5.56 3.72
CA SER A 14 7.95 -4.51 4.14
C SER A 14 6.92 -4.96 5.20
N ARG A 15 7.02 -6.19 5.72
CA ARG A 15 6.23 -6.72 6.85
C ARG A 15 7.08 -7.14 8.04
N ILE A 16 8.39 -7.29 7.84
CA ILE A 16 9.37 -7.73 8.84
C ILE A 16 10.19 -6.54 9.37
N VAL A 17 10.50 -5.54 8.53
CA VAL A 17 11.19 -4.33 8.97
C VAL A 17 10.36 -3.54 10.00
N PRO A 18 9.02 -3.38 9.87
CA PRO A 18 8.26 -2.64 10.87
C PRO A 18 8.37 -3.16 12.33
N PRO A 19 8.17 -4.47 12.63
CA PRO A 19 8.38 -4.97 13.99
C PRO A 19 9.85 -4.89 14.45
N ILE A 20 10.84 -4.90 13.54
CA ILE A 20 12.25 -4.67 13.90
C ILE A 20 12.49 -3.22 14.34
N LEU A 21 11.95 -2.24 13.61
CA LEU A 21 12.03 -0.82 13.97
C LEU A 21 11.31 -0.53 15.28
N LEU A 22 10.15 -1.15 15.52
CA LEU A 22 9.46 -1.09 16.81
C LEU A 22 10.34 -1.65 17.95
N GLY A 23 11.04 -2.76 17.72
CA GLY A 23 12.02 -3.32 18.65
C GLY A 23 13.17 -2.34 18.97
N ALA A 24 13.67 -1.61 17.98
CA ALA A 24 14.68 -0.57 18.17
C ALA A 24 14.15 0.62 19.00
N VAL A 25 12.90 1.05 18.79
CA VAL A 25 12.23 2.08 19.60
C VAL A 25 12.03 1.62 21.05
N ILE A 26 11.66 0.35 21.27
CA ILE A 26 11.56 -0.25 22.61
C ILE A 26 12.93 -0.27 23.31
N TYR A 27 13.99 -0.65 22.60
CA TYR A 27 15.36 -0.61 23.16
C TYR A 27 15.81 0.81 23.49
N GLY A 28 15.53 1.79 22.62
CA GLY A 28 15.77 3.21 22.91
C GLY A 28 15.01 3.69 24.14
N SER A 29 13.75 3.28 24.30
CA SER A 29 12.92 3.57 25.48
C SER A 29 13.52 3.00 26.77
N TYR A 30 14.10 1.79 26.72
CA TYR A 30 14.84 1.20 27.83
C TYR A 30 16.09 2.00 28.19
N VAL A 31 16.88 2.45 27.20
CA VAL A 31 18.08 3.27 27.44
C VAL A 31 17.71 4.62 28.07
N VAL A 32 16.72 5.33 27.53
CA VAL A 32 16.25 6.62 28.09
C VAL A 32 15.72 6.45 29.52
N THR A 33 14.88 5.43 29.76
CA THR A 33 14.22 5.25 31.06
C THR A 33 15.17 4.67 32.11
N LYS A 34 15.88 3.58 31.80
CA LYS A 34 16.72 2.88 32.78
C LYS A 34 18.12 3.48 32.90
N GLN A 35 18.81 3.75 31.79
CA GLN A 35 20.21 4.23 31.87
C GLN A 35 20.28 5.74 32.14
N LEU A 36 19.54 6.56 31.38
CA LEU A 36 19.57 8.01 31.57
C LEU A 36 18.75 8.45 32.78
N CYS A 37 17.46 8.10 32.86
CA CYS A 37 16.62 8.60 33.95
C CYS A 37 16.96 7.91 35.27
N ILE A 38 16.75 6.59 35.39
CA ILE A 38 16.92 5.89 36.67
C ILE A 38 18.40 5.85 37.14
N ASN A 39 19.32 5.37 36.31
CA ASN A 39 20.71 5.11 36.72
C ASN A 39 21.64 6.35 36.69
N TYR A 40 21.22 7.48 36.10
CA TYR A 40 22.05 8.70 36.02
C TYR A 40 21.39 9.95 36.61
N LEU A 41 20.07 10.16 36.47
CA LEU A 41 19.38 11.33 37.05
C LEU A 41 18.78 11.08 38.44
N PHE A 42 18.16 9.92 38.69
CA PHE A 42 17.57 9.57 39.99
C PHE A 42 18.59 9.02 40.98
N TYR A 43 19.39 8.03 40.57
CA TYR A 43 20.35 7.33 41.43
C TYR A 43 21.77 7.37 40.83
N PRO A 44 22.42 8.54 40.78
CA PRO A 44 23.78 8.66 40.26
C PRO A 44 24.75 7.78 41.05
N SER A 45 25.52 6.94 40.34
CA SER A 45 26.60 6.14 40.92
C SER A 45 27.66 7.05 41.56
N PRO A 46 28.24 6.71 42.73
CA PRO A 46 29.23 7.55 43.43
C PRO A 46 30.54 7.81 42.66
N ARG A 47 30.74 7.19 41.48
CA ARG A 47 31.81 7.59 40.53
C ARG A 47 31.53 8.95 39.86
N TYR A 48 30.29 9.40 39.82
CA TYR A 48 29.89 10.75 39.43
C TYR A 48 29.60 11.55 40.69
N SER A 49 30.40 12.57 40.98
CA SER A 49 30.21 13.52 42.10
C SER A 49 29.07 14.50 41.81
N ARG A 50 27.86 13.98 41.60
CA ARG A 50 26.68 14.72 41.16
C ARG A 50 25.48 14.44 42.08
N SER A 51 24.79 15.49 42.51
CA SER A 51 23.51 15.39 43.22
C SER A 51 22.41 14.81 42.29
N PRO A 52 21.36 14.15 42.83
CA PRO A 52 20.26 13.64 42.02
C PRO A 52 19.38 14.78 41.48
N TYR A 53 19.10 14.78 40.17
CA TYR A 53 18.31 15.81 39.49
C TYR A 53 16.87 15.33 39.25
N LEU A 54 16.16 15.05 40.34
CA LEU A 54 14.82 14.43 40.36
C LEU A 54 13.83 15.12 39.41
N GLY A 55 13.67 16.45 39.52
CA GLY A 55 12.72 17.22 38.72
C GLY A 55 13.02 17.19 37.21
N ALA A 56 14.30 17.23 36.83
CA ALA A 56 14.70 17.11 35.43
C ALA A 56 14.43 15.69 34.89
N GLY A 57 14.69 14.65 35.70
CA GLY A 57 14.35 13.26 35.35
C GLY A 57 12.86 13.05 35.13
N VAL A 58 12.00 13.60 36.00
CA VAL A 58 10.54 13.53 35.84
C VAL A 58 10.09 14.29 34.58
N ALA A 59 10.58 15.52 34.36
CA ALA A 59 10.22 16.32 33.18
C ALA A 59 10.60 15.62 31.86
N ILE A 60 11.81 15.06 31.78
CA ILE A 60 12.29 14.29 30.62
C ILE A 60 11.40 13.06 30.40
N LEU A 61 11.08 12.29 31.44
CA LEU A 61 10.20 11.11 31.33
C LEU A 61 8.80 11.47 30.82
N VAL A 62 8.16 12.51 31.38
CA VAL A 62 6.80 12.92 30.98
C VAL A 62 6.76 13.35 29.52
N ILE A 63 7.69 14.22 29.09
CA ILE A 63 7.77 14.67 27.69
C ILE A 63 8.09 13.49 26.76
N TYR A 64 9.03 12.62 27.15
CA TYR A 64 9.41 11.45 26.36
C TYR A 64 8.24 10.49 26.15
N TYR A 65 7.50 10.13 27.20
CA TYR A 65 6.39 9.18 27.09
C TYR A 65 5.18 9.76 26.35
N LEU A 66 4.90 11.07 26.47
CA LEU A 66 3.87 11.73 25.66
C LEU A 66 4.18 11.66 24.16
N LEU A 67 5.42 11.97 23.77
CA LEU A 67 5.88 11.87 22.38
C LEU A 67 5.92 10.40 21.91
N LEU A 68 6.35 9.48 22.76
CA LEU A 68 6.38 8.04 22.46
C LEU A 68 4.99 7.48 22.19
N ILE A 69 3.94 7.94 22.89
CA ILE A 69 2.55 7.52 22.61
C ILE A 69 2.08 8.01 21.23
N ILE A 70 2.45 9.23 20.81
CA ILE A 70 2.14 9.75 19.47
C ILE A 70 2.87 8.93 18.39
N VAL A 71 4.14 8.58 18.64
CA VAL A 71 4.91 7.69 17.74
C VAL A 71 4.27 6.30 17.68
N ILE A 72 3.98 5.66 18.81
CA ILE A 72 3.40 4.30 18.85
C ILE A 72 2.02 4.26 18.17
N THR A 73 1.15 5.24 18.41
CA THR A 73 -0.22 5.24 17.82
C THR A 73 -0.19 5.43 16.30
N THR A 74 0.63 6.35 15.81
CA THR A 74 0.84 6.53 14.36
C THR A 74 1.51 5.31 13.71
N TYR A 75 2.43 4.66 14.42
CA TYR A 75 3.14 3.47 13.97
C TYR A 75 2.24 2.22 13.90
N LEU A 76 1.43 1.98 14.92
CA LEU A 76 0.47 0.88 14.94
C LEU A 76 -0.58 1.03 13.83
N ARG A 77 -1.02 2.27 13.54
CA ARG A 77 -1.90 2.56 12.40
C ARG A 77 -1.24 2.23 11.06
N LEU A 78 0.03 2.59 10.87
CA LEU A 78 0.80 2.23 9.67
C LEU A 78 0.91 0.70 9.52
N PHE A 79 1.32 0.01 10.58
CA PHE A 79 1.48 -1.45 10.57
C PHE A 79 0.17 -2.18 10.27
N TYR A 80 -0.95 -1.76 10.89
CA TYR A 80 -2.28 -2.31 10.62
C TYR A 80 -2.64 -2.21 9.12
N ASN A 81 -2.45 -1.05 8.50
CA ASN A 81 -2.73 -0.87 7.07
C ASN A 81 -1.82 -1.75 6.18
N VAL A 82 -0.52 -1.84 6.48
CA VAL A 82 0.44 -2.64 5.68
C VAL A 82 0.20 -4.16 5.80
N VAL A 83 -0.28 -4.62 6.95
CA VAL A 83 -0.60 -6.03 7.20
C VAL A 83 -1.97 -6.42 6.66
N TRP A 84 -3.01 -5.64 6.98
CA TRP A 84 -4.41 -6.02 6.81
C TRP A 84 -5.03 -5.52 5.49
N ASP A 85 -5.20 -4.20 5.33
CA ASP A 85 -5.70 -3.59 4.08
C ASP A 85 -4.80 -2.44 3.57
N PRO A 86 -3.85 -2.75 2.68
CA PRO A 86 -3.04 -1.77 1.97
C PRO A 86 -3.74 -1.23 0.69
N GLY A 87 -5.08 -1.16 0.67
CA GLY A 87 -5.86 -0.54 -0.40
C GLY A 87 -5.79 -1.29 -1.74
N TYR A 88 -5.72 -2.63 -1.70
CA TYR A 88 -5.59 -3.46 -2.91
C TYR A 88 -6.90 -3.56 -3.69
N LEU A 89 -6.93 -3.03 -4.91
CA LEU A 89 -8.03 -3.29 -5.85
C LEU A 89 -8.09 -4.78 -6.22
N PRO A 90 -9.29 -5.36 -6.41
CA PRO A 90 -9.44 -6.71 -6.95
C PRO A 90 -8.83 -6.84 -8.34
N ARG A 91 -8.50 -8.08 -8.75
CA ARG A 91 -8.01 -8.38 -10.10
C ARG A 91 -9.18 -8.79 -10.99
N GLY A 92 -9.18 -8.36 -12.25
CA GLY A 92 -10.25 -8.74 -13.17
C GLY A 92 -10.16 -10.21 -13.59
N THR A 93 -11.31 -10.75 -14.00
CA THR A 93 -11.58 -12.18 -14.25
C THR A 93 -10.50 -12.91 -15.05
N PRO A 94 -9.95 -12.36 -16.16
CA PRO A 94 -8.92 -13.06 -16.95
C PRO A 94 -7.66 -13.40 -16.14
N CYS A 95 -7.26 -12.53 -15.19
CA CYS A 95 -6.08 -12.74 -14.35
C CYS A 95 -6.29 -13.80 -13.25
N LEU A 96 -7.54 -14.16 -12.96
CA LEU A 96 -7.89 -15.24 -12.04
C LEU A 96 -7.84 -16.59 -12.76
N GLN A 97 -8.52 -16.71 -13.92
CA GLN A 97 -8.49 -17.92 -14.74
C GLN A 97 -7.07 -18.32 -15.20
N ASP A 98 -6.20 -17.35 -15.51
CA ASP A 98 -4.78 -17.64 -15.82
C ASP A 98 -3.99 -18.21 -14.63
N GLN A 99 -4.35 -17.87 -13.40
CA GLN A 99 -3.68 -18.43 -12.20
C GLN A 99 -4.24 -19.81 -11.85
N GLU A 100 -5.55 -20.00 -11.98
CA GLU A 100 -6.23 -21.27 -11.70
C GLU A 100 -5.83 -22.35 -12.72
N SER A 101 -5.90 -22.02 -14.02
CA SER A 101 -5.42 -22.87 -15.10
C SER A 101 -3.91 -23.14 -15.02
N THR A 102 -3.07 -22.20 -14.59
CA THR A 102 -1.62 -22.48 -14.39
C THR A 102 -1.28 -23.20 -13.08
N HIS A 103 -2.22 -23.32 -12.14
CA HIS A 103 -2.14 -24.29 -11.05
C HIS A 103 -2.48 -25.70 -11.55
N HIS A 104 -3.61 -25.90 -12.23
CA HIS A 104 -3.97 -27.21 -12.80
C HIS A 104 -2.96 -27.71 -13.85
N SER A 105 -2.48 -26.82 -14.73
CA SER A 105 -1.56 -27.17 -15.83
C SER A 105 -0.19 -27.69 -15.33
N LYS A 106 0.27 -27.27 -14.15
CA LYS A 106 1.55 -27.75 -13.57
C LYS A 106 1.58 -29.27 -13.34
N SER A 107 0.43 -29.90 -13.12
CA SER A 107 0.33 -31.37 -13.03
C SER A 107 0.63 -32.04 -14.38
N ASN A 108 0.02 -31.54 -15.48
CA ASN A 108 0.06 -32.22 -16.78
C ASN A 108 1.20 -31.77 -17.72
N ARG A 109 1.87 -30.64 -17.48
CA ARG A 109 2.82 -30.02 -18.44
C ARG A 109 4.22 -30.64 -18.49
N ARG A 110 4.31 -31.99 -18.44
CA ARG A 110 5.51 -32.78 -18.78
C ARG A 110 5.45 -33.45 -20.16
N LYS A 111 4.38 -33.26 -20.95
CA LYS A 111 4.24 -33.82 -22.31
C LYS A 111 3.74 -32.78 -23.34
N ARG A 112 4.11 -32.98 -24.61
CA ARG A 112 3.65 -32.32 -25.87
C ARG A 112 4.09 -30.86 -26.14
N HIS A 113 5.32 -30.76 -26.65
CA HIS A 113 5.79 -29.98 -27.80
C HIS A 113 4.78 -29.25 -28.75
N LYS A 114 5.27 -28.11 -29.30
CA LYS A 114 5.29 -27.69 -30.74
C LYS A 114 3.96 -27.25 -31.42
N GLY A 115 3.88 -25.97 -31.85
CA GLY A 115 2.84 -25.42 -32.75
C GLY A 115 3.04 -23.92 -33.08
N LYS A 116 2.68 -23.45 -34.29
CA LYS A 116 2.89 -22.08 -34.82
C LYS A 116 1.58 -21.24 -34.88
N GLY A 117 1.70 -19.91 -34.71
CA GLY A 117 1.15 -18.89 -35.63
C GLY A 117 -0.30 -18.37 -35.47
N GLY A 118 -0.51 -17.07 -35.80
CA GLY A 118 -1.82 -16.37 -35.87
C GLY A 118 -1.69 -14.83 -35.78
N ARG A 119 -2.57 -14.03 -36.42
CA ARG A 119 -2.48 -12.52 -36.48
C ARG A 119 -3.82 -11.85 -36.92
N LYS A 120 -4.01 -10.57 -36.54
CA LYS A 120 -5.14 -9.60 -36.83
C LYS A 120 -6.39 -9.73 -35.92
N GLY A 121 -7.19 -8.69 -35.63
CA GLY A 121 -7.01 -7.22 -35.77
C GLY A 121 -8.31 -6.37 -35.95
N SER A 122 -8.31 -5.09 -35.51
CA SER A 122 -9.33 -4.01 -35.77
C SER A 122 -10.69 -4.11 -35.01
N THR A 123 -11.56 -3.08 -34.81
CA THR A 123 -11.74 -1.71 -35.38
C THR A 123 -12.27 -0.65 -34.33
N ARG A 124 -12.82 0.51 -34.75
CA ARG A 124 -12.94 1.83 -34.05
C ARG A 124 -14.31 2.53 -34.27
N ALA A 125 -14.76 3.42 -33.35
CA ALA A 125 -15.81 4.46 -33.56
C ALA A 125 -15.84 5.55 -32.44
N GLU A 126 -16.36 6.76 -32.72
CA GLU A 126 -16.54 7.97 -31.85
C GLU A 126 -17.85 8.75 -32.26
N LYS A 127 -18.28 9.96 -31.83
CA LYS A 127 -17.80 11.10 -30.98
C LYS A 127 -18.99 12.03 -30.57
N GLY A 128 -18.93 12.80 -29.46
CA GLY A 128 -19.86 13.94 -29.21
C GLY A 128 -19.77 14.64 -27.84
N ASP A 129 -19.77 15.99 -27.79
CA ASP A 129 -19.84 16.85 -26.57
C ASP A 129 -21.14 17.70 -26.62
N PRO A 130 -21.67 18.28 -25.51
CA PRO A 130 -21.28 19.66 -25.14
C PRO A 130 -21.43 20.13 -23.66
N LEU A 131 -20.45 20.95 -23.21
CA LEU A 131 -20.52 22.09 -22.26
C LEU A 131 -20.93 21.90 -20.76
N GLU A 132 -20.16 22.59 -19.90
CA GLU A 132 -20.12 22.50 -18.42
C GLU A 132 -20.75 23.72 -17.68
N PRO A 133 -21.27 23.51 -16.46
CA PRO A 133 -21.28 24.51 -15.38
C PRO A 133 -20.60 24.01 -14.08
N ASP A 134 -19.71 24.83 -13.51
CA ASP A 134 -18.87 24.54 -12.33
C ASP A 134 -19.63 24.17 -11.04
N LEU A 135 -19.18 23.08 -10.38
CA LEU A 135 -19.79 22.47 -9.19
C LEU A 135 -18.77 21.95 -8.14
N GLU A 136 -17.58 22.53 -7.99
CA GLU A 136 -16.53 22.06 -7.04
C GLU A 136 -16.98 21.90 -5.55
N ARG A 137 -18.13 22.43 -5.15
CA ARG A 137 -18.59 22.50 -3.75
C ARG A 137 -19.31 21.24 -3.21
N GLY A 138 -19.55 20.21 -4.03
CA GLY A 138 -20.34 19.02 -3.63
C GLY A 138 -19.57 17.72 -3.32
N LEU A 139 -18.25 17.70 -3.47
CA LEU A 139 -17.46 16.48 -3.76
C LEU A 139 -17.11 15.56 -2.57
N GLU A 140 -18.08 15.19 -1.72
CA GLU A 140 -17.93 14.10 -0.73
C GLU A 140 -18.12 12.71 -1.40
N TYR A 141 -17.27 12.42 -2.39
CA TYR A 141 -17.43 11.29 -3.30
C TYR A 141 -17.14 9.93 -2.65
N ASP A 142 -17.96 8.92 -2.97
CA ASP A 142 -17.96 7.59 -2.34
C ASP A 142 -16.55 6.96 -2.23
N ILE A 143 -16.07 6.89 -0.99
CA ILE A 143 -14.76 6.36 -0.64
C ILE A 143 -14.70 4.84 -0.84
N GLY A 144 -15.84 4.15 -0.93
CA GLY A 144 -16.03 2.70 -1.09
C GLY A 144 -15.57 2.08 -2.41
N GLY A 145 -14.87 2.84 -3.28
CA GLY A 145 -14.39 2.43 -4.60
C GLY A 145 -13.76 1.03 -4.71
N LYS A 146 -14.61 0.06 -5.05
CA LYS A 146 -14.26 -1.23 -5.66
C LYS A 146 -13.56 -0.97 -7.01
N ALA A 147 -12.85 -1.94 -7.57
CA ALA A 147 -12.46 -1.79 -8.99
C ALA A 147 -13.72 -1.82 -9.84
N PHE A 148 -13.78 -0.96 -10.87
CA PHE A 148 -14.88 -0.98 -11.83
C PHE A 148 -15.01 -2.39 -12.44
N PRO A 149 -16.19 -3.03 -12.35
CA PRO A 149 -16.41 -4.30 -13.03
C PRO A 149 -16.19 -4.13 -14.54
N LEU A 150 -15.76 -5.20 -15.20
CA LEU A 150 -15.48 -5.20 -16.65
C LEU A 150 -16.77 -5.41 -17.47
N ASP A 151 -17.82 -4.71 -17.08
CA ASP A 151 -19.13 -4.67 -17.72
C ASP A 151 -19.51 -3.21 -18.05
N ALA A 152 -20.69 -3.00 -18.66
CA ALA A 152 -21.15 -1.65 -18.99
C ALA A 152 -21.39 -0.81 -17.72
N SER A 153 -21.96 -1.40 -16.66
CA SER A 153 -22.28 -0.71 -15.40
C SER A 153 -21.04 -0.12 -14.70
N GLY A 154 -19.93 -0.86 -14.71
CA GLY A 154 -18.63 -0.39 -14.25
C GLY A 154 -18.02 0.73 -15.10
N LEU A 155 -18.41 0.84 -16.36
CA LEU A 155 -17.95 1.91 -17.25
C LEU A 155 -18.82 3.16 -17.14
N GLU A 156 -20.15 3.02 -17.05
CA GLU A 156 -21.07 4.12 -16.74
C GLU A 156 -20.67 4.79 -15.42
N SER A 157 -20.45 4.02 -14.35
CA SER A 157 -20.00 4.53 -13.04
C SER A 157 -18.57 5.10 -13.01
N PHE A 158 -17.84 5.06 -14.12
CA PHE A 158 -16.63 5.87 -14.33
C PHE A 158 -16.93 7.21 -15.00
N TYR A 159 -17.88 7.26 -15.94
CA TYR A 159 -18.26 8.49 -16.65
C TYR A 159 -19.26 9.37 -15.88
N THR A 160 -20.06 8.82 -14.96
CA THR A 160 -20.94 9.59 -14.04
C THR A 160 -20.14 10.27 -12.91
N LYS A 161 -18.97 10.81 -13.23
CA LYS A 161 -18.05 11.46 -12.29
C LYS A 161 -17.82 12.90 -12.69
N ASP A 162 -17.97 13.78 -11.72
CA ASP A 162 -17.68 15.21 -11.83
C ASP A 162 -16.20 15.45 -12.24
N VAL A 163 -15.28 14.61 -11.74
CA VAL A 163 -13.86 14.64 -12.12
C VAL A 163 -13.30 13.22 -12.28
N PHE A 164 -12.64 12.95 -13.42
CA PHE A 164 -11.94 11.69 -13.66
C PHE A 164 -10.66 11.85 -14.50
N VAL A 165 -9.66 11.01 -14.22
CA VAL A 165 -8.45 10.91 -15.06
C VAL A 165 -8.66 9.83 -16.12
N CYS A 166 -8.67 10.22 -17.40
CA CYS A 166 -8.75 9.32 -18.55
C CYS A 166 -7.41 9.18 -19.30
N GLN A 167 -7.36 8.27 -20.27
CA GLN A 167 -6.35 8.22 -21.33
C GLN A 167 -6.77 9.12 -22.52
N PRO A 168 -5.89 9.39 -23.50
CA PRO A 168 -6.21 10.22 -24.68
C PRO A 168 -7.33 9.67 -25.59
N ASP A 169 -7.81 8.46 -25.35
CA ASP A 169 -8.99 7.85 -25.99
C ASP A 169 -10.28 8.01 -25.17
N GLY A 170 -10.26 8.85 -24.12
CA GLY A 170 -11.34 9.07 -23.17
C GLY A 170 -11.53 7.97 -22.13
N ARG A 171 -10.82 6.84 -22.23
CA ARG A 171 -11.12 5.65 -21.41
C ARG A 171 -10.42 5.65 -20.06
N PRO A 172 -10.99 4.97 -19.04
CA PRO A 172 -10.31 4.74 -17.76
C PRO A 172 -8.91 4.10 -17.94
N PRO A 173 -7.87 4.57 -17.22
CA PRO A 173 -6.53 4.01 -17.32
C PRO A 173 -6.46 2.52 -16.97
N TYR A 174 -6.08 1.67 -17.93
CA TYR A 174 -6.05 0.22 -17.72
C TYR A 174 -4.75 -0.29 -17.05
N CYS A 175 -4.83 -1.45 -16.39
CA CYS A 175 -3.67 -2.21 -15.93
C CYS A 175 -3.69 -3.63 -16.50
N SER A 176 -2.84 -3.89 -17.49
CA SER A 176 -2.63 -5.22 -18.09
C SER A 176 -2.13 -6.26 -17.08
N SER A 177 -1.27 -5.88 -16.13
CA SER A 177 -0.71 -6.79 -15.12
C SER A 177 -1.68 -7.22 -14.00
N CYS A 178 -2.87 -6.62 -13.93
CA CYS A 178 -3.96 -7.01 -13.01
C CYS A 178 -5.30 -7.25 -13.74
N CYS A 179 -5.28 -7.15 -15.08
CA CYS A 179 -6.43 -7.19 -15.99
C CYS A 179 -7.64 -6.37 -15.50
N GLN A 180 -7.44 -5.11 -15.09
CA GLN A 180 -8.51 -4.26 -14.53
C GLN A 180 -8.30 -2.78 -14.83
N PHE A 181 -9.38 -2.01 -14.91
CA PHE A 181 -9.33 -0.54 -14.92
C PHE A 181 -8.92 0.01 -13.56
N LYS A 182 -8.01 0.99 -13.57
CA LYS A 182 -7.59 1.72 -12.37
C LYS A 182 -8.72 2.66 -11.96
N THR A 183 -9.04 2.69 -10.66
CA THR A 183 -9.79 3.83 -10.09
C THR A 183 -8.85 5.04 -10.00
N ASP A 184 -9.37 6.21 -9.65
CA ASP A 184 -8.54 7.42 -9.55
C ASP A 184 -7.36 7.25 -8.56
N ARG A 185 -6.25 7.96 -8.83
CA ARG A 185 -4.98 7.95 -8.09
C ARG A 185 -4.44 6.53 -7.79
N THR A 186 -4.71 5.58 -8.69
CA THR A 186 -4.29 4.19 -8.54
C THR A 186 -3.07 3.88 -9.39
N HIS A 187 -2.03 3.35 -8.76
CA HIS A 187 -0.80 2.94 -9.43
C HIS A 187 -0.57 1.42 -9.26
N HIS A 188 0.11 0.81 -10.23
CA HIS A 188 0.46 -0.61 -10.19
C HIS A 188 1.85 -0.77 -9.59
N CYS A 189 1.94 -1.26 -8.35
CA CYS A 189 3.22 -1.55 -7.72
C CYS A 189 3.75 -2.90 -8.19
N ARG A 190 4.94 -2.89 -8.81
CA ARG A 190 5.63 -4.11 -9.28
C ARG A 190 6.09 -5.03 -8.16
N GLU A 191 6.30 -4.49 -6.95
CA GLU A 191 6.82 -5.20 -5.77
C GLU A 191 5.74 -6.05 -5.09
N VAL A 192 4.56 -5.46 -4.82
CA VAL A 192 3.41 -6.22 -4.26
C VAL A 192 2.56 -6.91 -5.33
N GLU A 193 2.82 -6.64 -6.62
CA GLU A 193 2.08 -7.13 -7.79
C GLU A 193 0.56 -6.87 -7.71
N ARG A 194 0.17 -5.67 -7.28
CA ARG A 194 -1.22 -5.20 -7.19
C ARG A 194 -1.34 -3.75 -7.64
N CYS A 195 -2.54 -3.39 -8.06
CA CYS A 195 -2.96 -1.99 -8.10
C CYS A 195 -3.37 -1.57 -6.69
N VAL A 196 -2.89 -0.42 -6.25
CA VAL A 196 -3.11 0.17 -4.92
C VAL A 196 -3.81 1.51 -5.09
N ARG A 197 -4.91 1.74 -4.37
CA ARG A 197 -5.65 3.01 -4.37
C ARG A 197 -4.86 4.10 -3.65
N LYS A 198 -4.90 5.34 -4.16
CA LYS A 198 -4.15 6.50 -3.62
C LYS A 198 -2.67 6.17 -3.34
N MET A 199 -2.05 5.37 -4.21
CA MET A 199 -0.65 4.94 -4.05
C MET A 199 0.29 6.11 -4.29
N ASP A 200 1.16 6.37 -3.32
CA ASP A 200 2.30 7.28 -3.45
C ASP A 200 3.54 6.48 -3.90
N HIS A 201 4.28 5.88 -2.97
CA HIS A 201 5.43 5.01 -3.26
C HIS A 201 5.32 3.64 -2.58
N TYR A 202 6.36 2.82 -2.73
CA TYR A 202 6.53 1.56 -1.98
C TYR A 202 7.60 1.77 -0.90
N CYS A 203 7.21 1.73 0.38
CA CYS A 203 8.14 1.81 1.51
C CYS A 203 8.53 0.39 1.96
N PRO A 204 9.83 0.08 2.11
CA PRO A 204 10.30 -1.16 2.73
C PRO A 204 10.44 -1.05 4.26
N TRP A 205 10.33 0.16 4.82
CA TRP A 205 10.49 0.51 6.23
C TRP A 205 9.13 0.55 6.95
#